data_AF-A0A7S0C3L6-F1
#
_entry.id   AF-A0A7S0C3L6-F1
#
_cell.length_a   1.000
_cell.length_b   1.000
_cell.length_c   1.000
_cell.angle_alpha   90.00
_cell.angle_beta   90.00
_cell.angle_gamma   90.00
#
_symmetry.space_group_name_H-M   'P 1'
#
loop_
_entity.id
_entity.type
_entity.pdbx_description
1 polymer ?
#
loop_
_entity_poly.entity_id
_entity_poly.type
_entity_poly.pdbx_seq_one_letter_code
_entity_poly.pdbx_strand_id
1 'polypeptide(L)'
;LRELGVTEFGIFGHSAGGGSATMTEGTFGLGRCAIAGARLYEGSDPLYIVASRGDGVIPLERVTQAVPKGVAIASDPSDVTWSSQKRGALLLEGPVGGEEYAPNHISFLDEEANAALVKVLSPLLPLARFLKLPVLDFDVYVDRKDSAATAKAIRPSIVDFFVAQKRQK
;
A
#
# COMPACT_ATOMS: atom_id res chain seq x y z
N LEU A 1 -16.37 9.30 18.57
CA LEU A 1 -15.26 9.97 17.83
C LEU A 1 -15.38 11.50 17.88
N ARG A 2 -16.49 12.13 17.45
CA ARG A 2 -16.71 13.58 17.67
C ARG A 2 -16.71 13.96 19.16
N GLU A 3 -17.19 13.03 20.00
CA GLU A 3 -17.15 13.13 21.46
C GLU A 3 -15.71 13.17 22.04
N LEU A 4 -14.69 12.80 21.27
CA LEU A 4 -13.28 12.90 21.66
C LEU A 4 -12.63 14.22 21.16
N GLY A 5 -13.41 15.16 20.61
CA GLY A 5 -12.90 16.42 20.08
C GLY A 5 -12.06 16.28 18.81
N VAL A 6 -11.99 15.08 18.21
CA VAL A 6 -11.26 14.86 16.96
C VAL A 6 -12.10 15.41 15.80
N THR A 7 -11.57 16.45 15.16
CA THR A 7 -12.22 17.13 14.04
C THR A 7 -11.80 16.60 12.68
N GLU A 8 -10.72 15.83 12.60
CA GLU A 8 -10.14 15.38 11.34
C GLU A 8 -9.60 13.95 11.41
N PHE A 9 -9.71 13.25 10.29
CA PHE A 9 -9.27 11.87 10.15
C PHE A 9 -8.59 11.67 8.80
N GLY A 10 -7.66 10.73 8.78
CA GLY A 10 -7.17 10.12 7.55
C GLY A 10 -7.76 8.72 7.41
N ILE A 11 -7.75 8.18 6.21
CA ILE A 11 -8.11 6.79 5.95
C ILE A 11 -6.96 6.14 5.19
N PHE A 12 -6.67 4.89 5.54
CA PHE A 12 -5.74 4.09 4.76
C PHE A 12 -6.22 2.65 4.68
N GLY A 13 -5.73 1.92 3.69
CA GLY A 13 -6.03 0.51 3.58
C GLY A 13 -5.11 -0.21 2.60
N HIS A 14 -5.05 -1.53 2.78
CA HIS A 14 -4.30 -2.46 1.94
C HIS A 14 -5.26 -3.26 1.04
N SER A 15 -4.87 -3.54 -0.20
CA SER A 15 -5.64 -4.39 -1.13
C SER A 15 -7.06 -3.87 -1.34
N ALA A 16 -8.09 -4.70 -1.08
CA ALA A 16 -9.49 -4.28 -1.07
C ALA A 16 -9.74 -3.07 -0.16
N GLY A 17 -9.04 -2.99 0.97
CA GLY A 17 -9.07 -1.85 1.88
C GLY A 17 -8.49 -0.57 1.26
N GLY A 18 -7.49 -0.65 0.38
CA GLY A 18 -6.98 0.51 -0.36
C GLY A 18 -7.97 1.02 -1.41
N GLY A 19 -8.70 0.10 -2.05
CA GLY A 19 -9.89 0.43 -2.85
C GLY A 19 -10.97 1.13 -2.00
N SER A 20 -11.26 0.61 -0.81
CA SER A 20 -12.19 1.26 0.11
C SER A 20 -11.70 2.64 0.56
N ALA A 21 -10.41 2.82 0.85
CA ALA A 21 -9.84 4.11 1.26
C ALA A 21 -10.02 5.19 0.17
N THR A 22 -10.00 4.79 -1.10
CA THR A 22 -10.22 5.71 -2.24
C THR A 22 -11.71 5.92 -2.56
N MET A 23 -12.58 4.94 -2.31
CA MET A 23 -14.00 5.02 -2.64
C MET A 23 -14.91 5.50 -1.50
N THR A 24 -14.47 5.39 -0.25
CA THR A 24 -15.30 5.74 0.92
C THR A 24 -15.71 7.21 0.86
N GLU A 25 -17.02 7.46 0.91
CA GLU A 25 -17.58 8.80 0.92
C GLU A 25 -17.19 9.57 2.20
N GLY A 26 -17.18 10.91 2.10
CA GLY A 26 -16.81 11.80 3.19
C GLY A 26 -15.46 12.49 3.01
N THR A 27 -15.16 13.40 3.94
CA THR A 27 -13.92 14.18 3.92
C THR A 27 -12.89 13.58 4.85
N PHE A 28 -11.74 13.21 4.30
CA PHE A 28 -10.58 12.74 5.06
C PHE A 28 -9.49 13.79 4.96
N GLY A 29 -9.64 14.85 5.76
CA GLY A 29 -8.79 16.03 5.70
C GLY A 29 -7.31 15.78 6.04
N LEU A 30 -6.95 14.65 6.64
CA LEU A 30 -5.55 14.24 6.82
C LEU A 30 -5.00 13.42 5.64
N GLY A 31 -5.88 13.00 4.73
CA GLY A 31 -5.53 12.28 3.50
C GLY A 31 -6.08 10.87 3.42
N ARG A 32 -5.99 10.31 2.21
CA ARG A 32 -6.34 8.94 1.83
C ARG A 32 -5.07 8.22 1.39
N CYS A 33 -4.74 7.09 2.00
CA CYS A 33 -3.59 6.28 1.61
C CYS A 33 -4.03 4.88 1.15
N ALA A 34 -3.68 4.51 -0.07
CA ALA A 34 -4.07 3.23 -0.66
C ALA A 34 -2.81 2.42 -0.96
N ILE A 35 -2.71 1.22 -0.38
CA ILE A 35 -1.52 0.37 -0.47
C ILE A 35 -1.88 -0.93 -1.17
N ALA A 36 -1.10 -1.33 -2.17
CA ALA A 36 -1.31 -2.57 -2.93
C ALA A 36 -2.75 -2.72 -3.45
N GLY A 37 -3.38 -1.61 -3.84
CA GLY A 37 -4.77 -1.57 -4.28
C GLY A 37 -5.36 -0.17 -4.21
N ALA A 38 -5.94 0.31 -5.31
CA ALA A 38 -6.61 1.60 -5.37
C ALA A 38 -7.73 1.61 -6.42
N ARG A 39 -8.61 2.60 -6.32
CA ARG A 39 -9.58 3.00 -7.35
C ARG A 39 -9.39 4.48 -7.66
N LEU A 40 -9.86 4.89 -8.84
CA LEU A 40 -9.81 6.29 -9.23
C LEU A 40 -10.53 7.15 -8.20
N TYR A 41 -9.85 8.16 -7.68
CA TYR A 41 -10.41 9.11 -6.72
C TYR A 41 -10.41 10.52 -7.31
N GLU A 42 -11.61 11.09 -7.47
CA GLU A 42 -11.81 12.41 -8.07
C GLU A 42 -12.10 13.51 -7.04
N GLY A 43 -12.23 13.17 -5.76
CA GLY A 43 -12.48 14.14 -4.70
C GLY A 43 -11.28 15.02 -4.39
N SER A 44 -11.39 15.93 -3.42
CA SER A 44 -10.37 16.95 -3.12
C SER A 44 -9.35 16.55 -2.05
N ASP A 45 -9.56 15.44 -1.33
CA ASP A 45 -8.68 15.05 -0.23
C ASP A 45 -7.24 14.80 -0.74
N PRO A 46 -6.23 14.97 0.13
CA PRO A 46 -4.88 14.49 -0.16
C PRO A 46 -4.90 12.98 -0.45
N LEU A 47 -4.04 12.53 -1.35
CA LEU A 47 -4.02 11.13 -1.82
C LEU A 47 -2.60 10.61 -1.95
N TYR A 48 -2.31 9.48 -1.34
CA TYR A 48 -1.07 8.74 -1.54
C TYR A 48 -1.35 7.30 -1.94
N ILE A 49 -0.88 6.90 -3.12
CA ILE A 49 -1.02 5.53 -3.62
C ILE A 49 0.33 4.84 -3.58
N VAL A 50 0.41 3.66 -2.97
CA VAL A 50 1.61 2.81 -2.95
C VAL A 50 1.27 1.50 -3.65
N ALA A 51 2.05 1.11 -4.65
CA ALA A 51 1.91 -0.16 -5.34
C ALA A 51 3.26 -0.71 -5.79
N SER A 52 3.29 -1.99 -6.15
CA SER A 52 4.51 -2.68 -6.54
C SER A 52 4.31 -3.51 -7.79
N ARG A 53 5.33 -3.57 -8.63
CA ARG A 53 5.42 -4.49 -9.77
C ARG A 53 5.50 -5.95 -9.33
N GLY A 54 5.97 -6.21 -8.11
CA GLY A 54 6.03 -7.55 -7.53
C GLY A 54 4.68 -8.09 -7.06
N ASP A 55 3.62 -7.26 -7.05
CA ASP A 55 2.27 -7.65 -6.63
C ASP A 55 1.61 -8.60 -7.67
N GLY A 56 1.49 -9.87 -7.32
CA GLY A 56 0.88 -10.90 -8.16
C GLY A 56 -0.66 -10.93 -8.07
N VAL A 57 -1.27 -10.14 -7.19
CA VAL A 57 -2.73 -10.11 -6.95
C VAL A 57 -3.36 -8.90 -7.63
N ILE A 58 -2.76 -7.72 -7.48
CA ILE A 58 -3.19 -6.45 -8.09
C ILE A 58 -2.05 -5.89 -8.93
N PRO A 59 -2.06 -6.13 -10.26
CA PRO A 59 -0.99 -5.68 -11.14
C PRO A 59 -0.76 -4.17 -11.04
N LEU A 60 0.51 -3.77 -11.09
CA LEU A 60 0.91 -2.36 -10.99
C LEU A 60 0.18 -1.49 -12.02
N GLU A 61 0.01 -1.98 -13.25
CA GLU A 61 -0.66 -1.28 -14.35
C GLU A 61 -2.11 -0.93 -13.99
N ARG A 62 -2.79 -1.81 -13.25
CA ARG A 62 -4.16 -1.56 -12.77
C ARG A 62 -4.18 -0.45 -11.73
N VAL A 63 -3.19 -0.38 -10.85
CA VAL A 63 -3.09 0.68 -9.85
C VAL A 63 -2.69 2.00 -10.50
N THR A 64 -1.79 1.98 -11.49
CA THR A 64 -1.40 3.16 -12.27
C THR A 64 -2.59 3.86 -12.92
N GLN A 65 -3.60 3.11 -13.37
CA GLN A 65 -4.85 3.70 -13.89
C GLN A 65 -5.66 4.50 -12.84
N ALA A 66 -5.45 4.22 -11.54
CA ALA A 66 -6.09 4.95 -10.45
C ALA A 66 -5.29 6.20 -10.01
N VAL A 67 -4.03 6.35 -10.47
CA VAL A 67 -3.18 7.50 -10.15
C VAL A 67 -3.70 8.73 -10.90
N PRO A 68 -4.07 9.83 -10.22
CA PRO A 68 -4.53 11.03 -10.90
C PRO A 68 -3.46 11.62 -11.81
N LYS A 69 -3.87 12.21 -12.94
CA LYS A 69 -2.92 12.85 -13.88
C LYS A 69 -2.19 14.02 -13.21
N GLY A 70 -0.90 14.18 -13.53
CA GLY A 70 -0.09 15.32 -13.10
C GLY A 70 0.37 15.28 -11.64
N VAL A 71 0.15 14.19 -10.91
CA VAL A 71 0.70 14.00 -9.55
C VAL A 71 2.15 13.54 -9.62
N ALA A 72 2.91 13.79 -8.55
CA ALA A 72 4.27 13.28 -8.44
C ALA A 72 4.26 11.74 -8.34
N ILE A 73 5.11 11.08 -9.12
CA ILE A 73 5.30 9.63 -9.10
C ILE A 73 6.76 9.37 -8.77
N ALA A 74 7.00 8.57 -7.73
CA ALA A 74 8.32 8.08 -7.36
C ALA A 74 8.38 6.56 -7.54
N SER A 75 9.56 6.03 -7.83
CA SER A 75 9.84 4.60 -7.83
C SER A 75 10.64 4.15 -6.61
N ASP A 76 11.32 5.09 -5.94
CA ASP A 76 12.07 4.86 -4.71
C ASP A 76 11.36 5.58 -3.53
N PRO A 77 11.15 4.91 -2.38
CA PRO A 77 10.56 5.54 -1.20
C PRO A 77 11.29 6.81 -0.73
N SER A 78 12.60 6.92 -0.96
CA SER A 78 13.42 8.06 -0.57
C SER A 78 13.22 9.31 -1.44
N ASP A 79 12.69 9.15 -2.65
CA ASP A 79 12.36 10.26 -3.57
C ASP A 79 11.00 10.90 -3.25
N VAL A 80 10.21 10.28 -2.36
CA VAL A 80 8.89 10.80 -1.98
C VAL A 80 9.05 11.99 -1.04
N THR A 81 8.55 13.15 -1.47
CA THR A 81 8.56 14.39 -0.68
C THR A 81 7.16 15.01 -0.59
N TRP A 82 6.85 15.61 0.56
CA TRP A 82 5.52 16.14 0.87
C TRP A 82 5.54 17.63 1.25
N SER A 83 6.48 18.41 0.72
CA SER A 83 6.66 19.81 1.12
C SER A 83 5.47 20.69 0.71
N SER A 84 4.95 20.51 -0.50
CA SER A 84 3.78 21.23 -1.03
C SER A 84 2.78 20.32 -1.75
N GLN A 85 3.15 19.07 -2.01
CA GLN A 85 2.29 18.10 -2.67
C GLN A 85 1.20 17.61 -1.72
N LYS A 86 -0.04 17.61 -2.20
CA LYS A 86 -1.18 16.92 -1.55
C LYS A 86 -1.41 15.54 -2.14
N ARG A 87 -0.82 15.25 -3.31
CA ARG A 87 -1.04 14.00 -4.04
C ARG A 87 0.26 13.44 -4.58
N GLY A 88 0.40 12.14 -4.48
CA GLY A 88 1.53 11.43 -5.06
C GLY A 88 1.28 9.92 -5.17
N ALA A 89 2.17 9.25 -5.88
CA ALA A 89 2.21 7.81 -5.94
C ALA A 89 3.64 7.30 -5.79
N LEU A 90 3.80 6.18 -5.08
CA LEU A 90 5.01 5.39 -5.00
C LEU A 90 4.75 4.07 -5.75
N LEU A 91 5.33 3.95 -6.93
CA LEU A 91 5.18 2.81 -7.83
C LEU A 91 6.50 2.03 -7.85
N LEU A 92 6.59 1.02 -6.98
CA LEU A 92 7.81 0.23 -6.79
C LEU A 92 8.01 -0.71 -7.99
N GLU A 93 8.85 -0.30 -8.94
CA GLU A 93 9.16 -1.11 -10.12
C GLU A 93 10.26 -2.14 -9.87
N GLY A 94 11.03 -1.96 -8.79
CA GLY A 94 12.21 -2.75 -8.47
C GLY A 94 12.35 -2.99 -6.96
N PRO A 95 13.54 -3.44 -6.53
CA PRO A 95 13.76 -3.84 -5.15
C PRO A 95 13.74 -2.65 -4.19
N VAL A 96 13.37 -2.92 -2.94
CA VAL A 96 13.34 -1.92 -1.86
C VAL A 96 13.96 -2.47 -0.59
N GLY A 97 14.45 -1.59 0.28
CA GLY A 97 14.89 -1.98 1.62
C GLY A 97 16.13 -2.90 1.66
N GLY A 98 16.86 -3.01 0.55
CA GLY A 98 18.01 -3.91 0.41
C GLY A 98 17.68 -5.30 -0.15
N GLU A 99 16.43 -5.53 -0.55
CA GLU A 99 15.99 -6.78 -1.18
C GLU A 99 16.48 -6.90 -2.63
N GLU A 100 16.33 -8.10 -3.21
CA GLU A 100 16.65 -8.38 -4.61
C GLU A 100 15.45 -8.23 -5.56
N TYR A 101 14.23 -8.17 -5.01
CA TYR A 101 12.98 -8.16 -5.78
C TYR A 101 12.04 -7.06 -5.29
N ALA A 102 11.14 -6.63 -6.17
CA ALA A 102 10.04 -5.75 -5.77
C ALA A 102 9.09 -6.48 -4.79
N PRO A 103 8.52 -5.75 -3.79
CA PRO A 103 7.61 -6.34 -2.81
C PRO A 103 6.40 -7.01 -3.47
N ASN A 104 5.96 -8.14 -2.94
CA ASN A 104 4.73 -8.80 -3.38
C ASN A 104 3.49 -8.24 -2.66
N HIS A 105 2.31 -8.80 -2.95
CA HIS A 105 1.05 -8.29 -2.40
C HIS A 105 1.02 -8.26 -0.87
N ILE A 106 1.55 -9.29 -0.21
CA ILE A 106 1.52 -9.42 1.24
C ILE A 106 2.78 -8.89 1.93
N SER A 107 3.85 -8.55 1.19
CA SER A 107 5.03 -7.86 1.72
C SER A 107 4.70 -6.53 2.42
N PHE A 108 3.55 -5.92 2.10
CA PHE A 108 3.06 -4.70 2.75
C PHE A 108 2.40 -4.94 4.12
N LEU A 109 2.16 -6.20 4.49
CA LEU A 109 1.55 -6.59 5.75
C LEU A 109 2.62 -6.89 6.80
N ASP A 110 2.15 -6.96 8.05
CA ASP A 110 2.98 -7.30 9.20
C ASP A 110 3.63 -8.68 9.06
N GLU A 111 4.90 -8.78 9.43
CA GLU A 111 5.70 -10.00 9.30
C GLU A 111 5.12 -11.14 10.16
N GLU A 112 4.72 -10.85 11.40
CA GLU A 112 4.17 -11.86 12.31
C GLU A 112 2.80 -12.35 11.83
N ALA A 113 1.97 -11.43 11.34
CA ALA A 113 0.68 -11.77 10.73
C ALA A 113 0.87 -12.68 9.50
N ASN A 114 1.82 -12.34 8.63
CA ASN A 114 2.15 -13.17 7.46
C ASN A 114 2.74 -14.52 7.87
N ALA A 115 3.62 -14.57 8.86
CA ALA A 115 4.18 -15.82 9.37
C ALA A 115 3.08 -16.72 9.96
N ALA A 116 2.11 -16.15 10.67
CA ALA A 116 0.95 -16.87 11.19
C ALA A 116 0.06 -17.40 10.06
N LEU A 117 -0.24 -16.57 9.05
CA LEU A 117 -0.98 -16.98 7.85
C LEU A 117 -0.27 -18.13 7.11
N VAL A 118 1.03 -17.99 6.85
CA VAL A 118 1.87 -19.02 6.24
C VAL A 118 1.81 -20.30 7.06
N LYS A 119 1.97 -20.23 8.38
CA LYS A 119 1.92 -21.42 9.25
C LYS A 119 0.59 -22.17 9.13
N VAL A 120 -0.52 -21.44 9.03
CA VAL A 120 -1.87 -22.01 8.92
C VAL A 120 -2.14 -22.57 7.52
N LEU A 121 -1.71 -21.86 6.47
CA LEU A 121 -2.07 -22.15 5.08
C LEU A 121 -1.07 -23.04 4.35
N SER A 122 0.18 -23.13 4.81
CA SER A 122 1.24 -23.94 4.18
C SER A 122 0.85 -25.41 3.92
N PRO A 123 0.17 -26.11 4.85
CA PRO A 123 -0.28 -27.48 4.59
C PRO A 123 -1.25 -27.60 3.41
N LEU A 124 -1.97 -26.52 3.07
CA LEU A 124 -2.93 -26.48 1.97
C LEU A 124 -2.31 -26.05 0.64
N LEU A 125 -1.09 -25.48 0.65
CA LEU A 125 -0.43 -24.98 -0.56
C LEU A 125 -0.25 -26.04 -1.66
N PRO A 126 0.14 -27.30 -1.37
CA PRO A 126 0.24 -28.32 -2.41
C PRO A 126 -1.09 -28.56 -3.12
N LEU A 127 -2.20 -28.60 -2.36
CA LEU A 127 -3.53 -28.77 -2.91
C LEU A 127 -3.99 -27.52 -3.68
N ALA A 128 -3.73 -26.33 -3.17
CA ALA A 128 -4.05 -25.08 -3.85
C ALA A 128 -3.31 -24.96 -5.20
N ARG A 129 -2.02 -25.33 -5.24
CA ARG A 129 -1.23 -25.39 -6.48
C ARG A 129 -1.76 -26.44 -7.45
N PHE A 130 -2.11 -27.63 -6.97
CA PHE A 130 -2.72 -28.69 -7.78
C PHE A 130 -4.04 -28.23 -8.42
N LEU A 131 -4.87 -27.51 -7.67
CA LEU A 131 -6.14 -26.96 -8.12
C LEU A 131 -6.02 -25.62 -8.85
N LYS A 132 -4.80 -25.08 -9.03
CA LYS A 132 -4.52 -23.74 -9.60
C LYS A 132 -5.33 -22.62 -8.94
N LEU A 133 -5.54 -22.72 -7.62
CA LEU A 133 -6.21 -21.67 -6.85
C LEU A 133 -5.24 -20.50 -6.63
N PRO A 134 -5.72 -19.24 -6.69
CA PRO A 134 -4.88 -18.08 -6.37
C PRO A 134 -4.50 -18.12 -4.89
N VAL A 135 -3.19 -18.06 -4.61
CA VAL A 135 -2.64 -18.13 -3.25
C VAL A 135 -2.11 -16.79 -2.75
N LEU A 136 -2.62 -15.66 -3.25
CA LEU A 136 -2.31 -14.31 -2.72
C LEU A 136 -0.81 -14.05 -2.44
N ASP A 137 0.07 -14.50 -3.35
CA ASP A 137 1.54 -14.44 -3.20
C ASP A 137 2.11 -15.15 -1.96
N PHE A 138 1.36 -16.05 -1.30
CA PHE A 138 1.83 -16.84 -0.17
C PHE A 138 3.06 -17.67 -0.50
N ASP A 139 3.08 -18.28 -1.69
CA ASP A 139 4.23 -19.05 -2.16
C ASP A 139 5.46 -18.16 -2.35
N VAL A 140 5.29 -17.00 -2.97
CA VAL A 140 6.38 -16.02 -3.15
C VAL A 140 6.89 -15.52 -1.81
N TYR A 141 6.00 -15.25 -0.85
CA TYR A 141 6.38 -14.74 0.47
C TYR A 141 7.08 -15.79 1.33
N VAL A 142 6.70 -17.07 1.26
CA VAL A 142 7.38 -18.15 1.99
C VAL A 142 8.88 -18.16 1.72
N ASP A 143 9.26 -17.87 0.47
CA ASP A 143 10.66 -17.85 0.04
C ASP A 143 11.36 -16.53 0.41
N ARG A 144 10.66 -15.38 0.32
CA ARG A 144 11.28 -14.05 0.47
C ARG A 144 11.25 -13.48 1.88
N LYS A 145 10.12 -13.59 2.59
CA LYS A 145 9.90 -13.02 3.94
C LYS A 145 10.32 -11.56 4.08
N ASP A 146 9.99 -10.75 3.07
CA ASP A 146 10.45 -9.38 2.88
C ASP A 146 9.59 -8.30 3.57
N SER A 147 8.64 -8.69 4.44
CA SER A 147 7.73 -7.75 5.11
C SER A 147 8.44 -6.70 5.95
N ALA A 148 9.42 -7.12 6.77
CA ALA A 148 10.14 -6.20 7.64
C ALA A 148 10.97 -5.18 6.86
N ALA A 149 11.67 -5.64 5.80
CA ALA A 149 12.45 -4.78 4.92
C ALA A 149 11.54 -3.80 4.14
N THR A 150 10.43 -4.31 3.60
CA THR A 150 9.41 -3.50 2.91
C THR A 150 8.86 -2.43 3.84
N ALA A 151 8.40 -2.80 5.04
CA ALA A 151 7.86 -1.88 6.03
C ALA A 151 8.90 -0.81 6.43
N LYS A 152 10.15 -1.21 6.68
CA LYS A 152 11.23 -0.28 7.01
C LYS A 152 11.46 0.75 5.90
N ALA A 153 11.37 0.35 4.63
CA ALA A 153 11.56 1.22 3.49
C ALA A 153 10.37 2.17 3.26
N ILE A 154 9.13 1.67 3.30
CA ILE A 154 7.96 2.44 2.86
C ILE A 154 7.27 3.22 3.97
N ARG A 155 7.30 2.72 5.22
CA ARG A 155 6.54 3.29 6.35
C ARG A 155 6.86 4.76 6.58
N PRO A 156 8.13 5.24 6.52
CA PRO A 156 8.43 6.65 6.67
C PRO A 156 7.63 7.53 5.68
N SER A 157 7.61 7.16 4.40
CA SER A 157 6.90 7.93 3.36
C SER A 157 5.39 8.05 3.63
N ILE A 158 4.76 7.01 4.21
CA ILE A 158 3.34 6.99 4.55
C ILE A 158 3.07 7.86 5.78
N VAL A 159 3.91 7.75 6.81
CA VAL A 159 3.78 8.59 8.01
C VAL A 159 3.99 10.06 7.65
N ASP A 160 5.02 10.36 6.87
CA ASP A 160 5.34 11.71 6.45
C ASP A 160 4.23 12.34 5.59
N PHE A 161 3.55 11.53 4.77
CA PHE A 161 2.34 11.98 4.06
C PHE A 161 1.31 12.56 5.02
N PHE A 162 0.85 11.76 6.00
CA PHE A 162 -0.16 12.21 6.97
C PHE A 162 0.32 13.37 7.84
N VAL A 163 1.58 13.36 8.26
CA VAL A 163 2.19 14.45 9.05
C VAL A 163 2.24 15.74 8.24
N ALA A 164 2.61 15.69 6.96
CA ALA A 164 2.66 16.84 6.08
C ALA A 164 1.28 17.45 5.86
N GLN A 165 0.25 16.63 5.63
CA GLN A 165 -1.13 17.13 5.44
C GLN A 165 -1.65 17.84 6.69
N LYS A 166 -1.24 17.41 7.87
CA LYS A 166 -1.55 18.09 9.13
C LYS A 166 -0.86 19.46 9.24
N ARG A 167 0.34 19.64 8.66
CA ARG A 167 1.13 20.88 8.73
C ARG A 167 0.73 21.93 7.68
N GLN A 168 0.17 21.52 6.55
CA GLN A 168 -0.22 22.41 5.45
C GLN A 168 -1.57 23.14 5.68
N LYS A 169 -2.05 23.15 6.92
CA LYS A 169 -3.26 23.85 7.36
C LYS A 169 -2.88 24.97 8.30
#